data_AF-A0A7V9AGR7-F1
#
_entry.id   AF-A0A7V9AGR7-F1
#
_cell.length_a   1.000
_cell.length_b   1.000
_cell.length_c   1.000
_cell.angle_alpha   90.00
_cell.angle_beta   90.00
_cell.angle_gamma   90.00
#
_symmetry.space_group_name_H-M   'P 1'
#
loop_
_entity.id
_entity.type
_entity.pdbx_description
1 polymer ?
#
loop_
_entity_poly.entity_id
_entity_poly.type
_entity_poly.pdbx_seq_one_letter_code
_entity_poly.pdbx_strand_id
1 'polypeptide(L)'
;LILHHPVLSVEAGDAFIQPFRDAVNGTLGAPYVVIYEGSVADERIAQRHGGYWCAMGMNLIPEGQEKGETVHPVPTAEWLRRLAEGSAATIAIGTCATWGGIPSADGNPTGAMSVMDFLGKEFRSAFGLPVINIPGCAPQGDNFTETVFAVLLFLQGLGPLPTFDELGRPAWLFNETVHQGCNRAGYYEEGLFAHHYGDPECLVEIGCWGPVVNCNIVKRGAINHLGGCMAAGGPCIACTMPGFPDKFSPFYKAPPGGILSTTMSRGTGAVIRRLRRLSNKHANREVRWDKLEHVPSGWGHVEAQTPGLKLMEFFYKKWQHWGARKPGRRAGEEERFWGVERPGVPSDYIDSSVAEGYPDDRR
;
A
#
# COMPACT_ATOMS: atom_id res chain seq x y z
N LEU A 1 -7.71 17.00 -23.90
CA LEU A 1 -6.51 16.63 -23.12
C LEU A 1 -5.56 15.94 -24.09
N ILE A 2 -4.32 16.43 -24.23
CA ILE A 2 -3.29 15.82 -25.07
C ILE A 2 -2.21 15.30 -24.14
N LEU A 3 -1.89 14.00 -24.22
CA LEU A 3 -0.78 13.41 -23.49
C LEU A 3 0.45 13.43 -24.40
N HIS A 4 1.46 14.21 -24.03
CA HIS A 4 2.70 14.32 -24.78
C HIS A 4 3.81 13.57 -24.02
N HIS A 5 4.06 12.31 -24.42
CA HIS A 5 4.87 11.37 -23.65
C HIS A 5 5.77 10.54 -24.59
N PRO A 6 7.10 10.47 -24.35
CA PRO A 6 8.05 9.92 -25.33
C PRO A 6 7.82 8.44 -25.67
N VAL A 7 7.18 7.67 -24.80
CA VAL A 7 6.85 6.25 -25.03
C VAL A 7 5.56 6.05 -25.83
N LEU A 8 4.64 7.04 -25.81
CA LEU A 8 3.27 6.88 -26.33
C LEU A 8 2.95 7.82 -27.50
N SER A 9 3.73 8.89 -27.70
CA SER A 9 3.55 9.82 -28.80
C SER A 9 3.78 9.12 -30.14
N VAL A 10 3.01 9.51 -31.15
CA VAL A 10 3.21 9.06 -32.54
C VAL A 10 4.38 9.84 -33.16
N GLU A 11 4.52 11.11 -32.80
CA GLU A 11 5.61 11.98 -33.20
C GLU A 11 6.92 11.63 -32.48
N ALA A 12 8.03 11.74 -33.20
CA ALA A 12 9.38 11.51 -32.68
C ALA A 12 10.35 12.59 -33.20
N GLY A 13 11.53 12.70 -32.59
CA GLY A 13 12.57 13.64 -32.99
C GLY A 13 12.14 15.10 -32.81
N ASP A 14 12.45 15.95 -33.80
CA ASP A 14 12.19 17.39 -33.70
C ASP A 14 10.70 17.74 -33.57
N ALA A 15 9.83 16.99 -34.28
CA ALA A 15 8.38 17.16 -34.19
C ALA A 15 7.85 16.88 -32.76
N PHE A 16 8.46 15.93 -32.06
CA PHE A 16 8.15 15.68 -30.65
C PHE A 16 8.64 16.83 -29.75
N ILE A 17 9.76 17.47 -30.06
CA ILE A 17 10.30 18.57 -29.23
C ILE A 17 9.58 19.91 -29.47
N GLN A 18 8.89 20.08 -30.60
CA GLN A 18 8.26 21.35 -30.96
C GLN A 18 7.29 21.89 -29.91
N PRO A 19 6.36 21.10 -29.33
CA PRO A 19 5.48 21.59 -28.25
C PRO A 19 6.24 22.05 -27.00
N PHE A 20 7.39 21.45 -26.67
CA PHE A 20 8.22 21.93 -25.57
C PHE A 20 8.79 23.32 -25.87
N ARG A 21 9.25 23.57 -27.12
CA ARG A 21 9.73 24.89 -27.54
C ARG A 21 8.62 25.93 -27.52
N ASP A 22 7.44 25.58 -28.04
CA ASP A 22 6.29 26.47 -28.05
C ASP A 22 5.83 26.82 -26.63
N ALA A 23 5.89 25.86 -25.70
CA ALA A 23 5.59 26.10 -24.29
C ALA A 23 6.59 27.07 -23.63
N VAL A 24 7.89 26.89 -23.86
CA VAL A 24 8.95 27.79 -23.36
C VAL A 24 8.79 29.20 -23.93
N ASN A 25 8.43 29.32 -25.20
CA ASN A 25 8.26 30.60 -25.89
C ASN A 25 6.91 31.28 -25.59
N GLY A 26 6.01 30.61 -24.85
CA GLY A 26 4.66 31.12 -24.59
C GLY A 26 3.74 31.09 -25.83
N THR A 27 4.11 30.38 -26.88
CA THR A 27 3.39 30.29 -28.17
C THR A 27 2.56 29.02 -28.31
N LEU A 28 2.56 28.12 -27.31
CA LEU A 28 1.78 26.86 -27.34
C LEU A 28 0.27 27.08 -27.53
N GLY A 29 -0.25 28.24 -27.08
CA GLY A 29 -1.68 28.57 -27.21
C GLY A 29 -2.62 27.75 -26.30
N ALA A 30 -2.07 26.98 -25.36
CA ALA A 30 -2.82 26.17 -24.41
C ALA A 30 -2.09 26.08 -23.05
N PRO A 31 -2.82 25.94 -21.92
CA PRO A 31 -2.20 25.61 -20.65
C PRO A 31 -1.63 24.19 -20.68
N TYR A 32 -0.54 23.96 -19.94
CA TYR A 32 0.12 22.66 -19.87
C TYR A 32 0.49 22.30 -18.43
N VAL A 33 0.66 21.00 -18.18
CA VAL A 33 1.15 20.45 -16.92
C VAL A 33 2.50 19.82 -17.19
N VAL A 34 3.50 20.10 -16.36
CA VAL A 34 4.81 19.45 -16.43
C VAL A 34 4.76 18.20 -15.56
N ILE A 35 5.09 17.06 -16.14
CA ILE A 35 5.26 15.79 -15.42
C ILE A 35 6.71 15.38 -15.61
N TYR A 36 7.48 15.35 -14.52
CA TYR A 36 8.91 15.01 -14.56
C TYR A 36 9.13 13.62 -13.95
N GLU A 37 9.73 12.74 -14.73
CA GLU A 37 10.12 11.38 -14.33
C GLU A 37 11.65 11.26 -14.33
N GLY A 38 12.19 10.66 -13.27
CA GLY A 38 13.64 10.56 -13.04
C GLY A 38 14.16 11.64 -12.08
N SER A 39 15.40 11.47 -11.62
CA SER A 39 16.07 12.43 -10.75
C SER A 39 16.68 13.56 -11.55
N VAL A 40 16.67 14.78 -11.02
CA VAL A 40 17.28 15.94 -11.69
C VAL A 40 18.78 15.92 -11.45
N ALA A 41 19.59 15.75 -12.49
CA ALA A 41 21.04 15.75 -12.38
C ALA A 41 21.61 17.17 -12.15
N ASP A 42 22.71 17.29 -11.41
CA ASP A 42 23.42 18.56 -11.27
C ASP A 42 24.35 18.79 -12.47
N GLU A 43 23.81 19.44 -13.50
CA GLU A 43 24.52 19.72 -14.74
C GLU A 43 25.74 20.65 -14.54
N ARG A 44 25.84 21.37 -13.41
CA ARG A 44 27.05 22.17 -13.09
C ARG A 44 28.28 21.29 -12.86
N ILE A 45 28.08 20.01 -12.53
CA ILE A 45 29.17 19.02 -12.41
C ILE A 45 29.61 18.59 -13.81
N ALA A 46 28.68 18.18 -14.66
CA ALA A 46 28.97 17.71 -16.02
C ALA A 46 29.60 18.81 -16.90
N GLN A 47 29.14 20.06 -16.75
CA GLN A 47 29.68 21.21 -17.48
C GLN A 47 31.17 21.46 -17.23
N ARG A 48 31.70 21.11 -16.05
CA ARG A 48 33.15 21.22 -15.76
C ARG A 48 34.00 20.30 -16.66
N HIS A 49 33.38 19.27 -17.21
CA HIS A 49 34.01 18.30 -18.10
C HIS A 49 33.54 18.45 -19.55
N GLY A 50 32.79 19.51 -19.88
CA GLY A 50 32.28 19.76 -21.23
C GLY A 50 31.16 18.81 -21.67
N GLY A 51 30.47 18.17 -20.72
CA GLY A 51 29.40 17.19 -21.01
C GLY A 51 28.06 17.55 -20.37
N TYR A 52 27.15 16.57 -20.40
CA TYR A 52 25.84 16.58 -19.77
C TYR A 52 25.53 15.20 -19.21
N TRP A 53 24.64 15.09 -18.21
CA TRP A 53 24.23 13.79 -17.68
C TRP A 53 23.03 13.20 -18.42
N CYS A 54 22.01 14.02 -18.69
CA CYS A 54 20.82 13.60 -19.40
C CYS A 54 20.26 14.76 -20.23
N ALA A 55 20.02 14.52 -21.51
CA ALA A 55 19.51 15.54 -22.42
C ALA A 55 18.34 15.02 -23.25
N MET A 56 17.45 15.94 -23.63
CA MET A 56 16.31 15.69 -24.50
C MET A 56 16.20 16.81 -25.53
N GLY A 57 16.16 16.46 -26.80
CA GLY A 57 16.16 17.45 -27.89
C GLY A 57 17.46 18.25 -27.99
N MET A 58 17.43 19.22 -28.90
CA MET A 58 18.59 20.03 -29.27
C MET A 58 18.19 21.49 -29.47
N ASN A 59 19.05 22.43 -29.01
CA ASN A 59 18.94 23.85 -29.33
C ASN A 59 19.80 24.16 -30.56
N LEU A 60 19.23 24.91 -31.51
CA LEU A 60 19.99 25.59 -32.57
C LEU A 60 20.59 26.86 -31.97
N ILE A 61 21.91 27.02 -32.00
CA ILE A 61 22.51 28.33 -31.72
C ILE A 61 22.25 29.22 -32.96
N PRO A 62 21.79 30.48 -32.79
CA PRO A 62 21.70 31.41 -33.91
C PRO A 62 23.07 31.61 -34.58
N GLU A 63 23.11 31.58 -35.92
CA GLU A 63 24.32 31.85 -36.71
C GLU A 63 25.06 33.08 -36.17
N GLY A 64 26.36 32.92 -35.88
CA GLY A 64 27.24 34.01 -35.42
C GLY A 64 27.61 34.04 -33.94
N GLN A 65 27.11 33.10 -33.12
CA GLN A 65 27.59 32.88 -31.73
C GLN A 65 28.44 31.61 -31.57
N GLU A 66 28.90 31.03 -32.68
CA GLU A 66 29.61 29.76 -32.70
C GLU A 66 31.05 29.87 -32.20
N LYS A 67 31.33 29.22 -31.07
CA LYS A 67 32.62 28.54 -30.86
C LYS A 67 32.43 27.04 -31.13
N GLY A 68 32.22 26.70 -32.41
CA GLY A 68 32.56 25.39 -32.93
C GLY A 68 31.53 24.27 -32.90
N GLU A 69 30.33 24.45 -32.35
CA GLU A 69 29.24 23.46 -32.46
C GLU A 69 27.90 24.16 -32.74
N THR A 70 27.26 23.78 -33.85
CA THR A 70 26.04 24.40 -34.40
C THR A 70 24.77 24.00 -33.62
N VAL A 71 24.85 22.93 -32.82
CA VAL A 71 23.71 22.30 -32.15
C VAL A 71 24.16 21.71 -30.81
N HIS A 72 23.48 22.08 -29.71
CA HIS A 72 23.78 21.50 -28.39
C HIS A 72 22.59 20.74 -27.80
N PRO A 73 22.82 19.55 -27.20
CA PRO A 73 21.81 18.85 -26.43
C PRO A 73 21.27 19.73 -25.30
N VAL A 74 19.97 19.69 -25.07
CA VAL A 74 19.33 20.44 -23.98
C VAL A 74 19.19 19.51 -22.77
N PRO A 75 19.88 19.77 -21.65
CA PRO A 75 19.74 18.95 -20.46
C PRO A 75 18.29 18.90 -19.97
N THR A 76 17.84 17.76 -19.45
CA THR A 76 16.45 17.63 -18.96
C THR A 76 16.17 18.56 -17.78
N ALA A 77 17.19 18.85 -16.95
CA ALA A 77 17.14 19.86 -15.90
C ALA A 77 16.84 21.27 -16.45
N GLU A 78 17.39 21.60 -17.63
CA GLU A 78 17.16 22.89 -18.28
C GLU A 78 15.73 23.00 -18.83
N TRP A 79 15.18 21.91 -19.39
CA TRP A 79 13.76 21.87 -19.75
C TRP A 79 12.85 22.08 -18.55
N LEU A 80 13.12 21.35 -17.45
CA LEU A 80 12.36 21.51 -16.21
C LEU A 80 12.40 22.97 -15.73
N ARG A 81 13.59 23.58 -15.68
CA ARG A 81 13.76 24.98 -15.27
C ARG A 81 12.97 25.96 -16.13
N ARG A 82 12.96 25.77 -17.45
CA ARG A 82 12.27 26.67 -18.40
C ARG A 82 10.75 26.51 -18.39
N LEU A 83 10.24 25.31 -18.09
CA LEU A 83 8.82 24.99 -18.22
C LEU A 83 8.05 25.05 -16.89
N ALA A 84 8.71 24.80 -15.76
CA ALA A 84 8.02 24.64 -14.49
C ALA A 84 7.23 25.89 -14.07
N GLU A 85 7.81 27.09 -14.20
CA GLU A 85 7.16 28.35 -13.80
C GLU A 85 5.93 28.68 -14.67
N GLY A 86 5.99 28.38 -15.98
CA GLY A 86 4.88 28.62 -16.91
C GLY A 86 3.80 27.55 -16.89
N SER A 87 4.05 26.42 -16.22
CA SER A 87 3.09 25.31 -16.13
C SER A 87 1.89 25.66 -15.26
N ALA A 88 0.73 25.06 -15.55
CA ALA A 88 -0.43 25.11 -14.66
C ALA A 88 -0.16 24.32 -13.37
N ALA A 89 0.54 23.19 -13.49
CA ALA A 89 1.02 22.39 -12.36
C ALA A 89 2.32 21.69 -12.75
N THR A 90 3.18 21.43 -11.77
CA THR A 90 4.39 20.60 -11.91
C THR A 90 4.26 19.38 -11.00
N ILE A 91 4.31 18.19 -11.59
CA ILE A 91 4.16 16.90 -10.93
C ILE A 91 5.49 16.15 -11.01
N ALA A 92 6.04 15.77 -9.86
CA ALA A 92 7.16 14.86 -9.77
C ALA A 92 6.63 13.43 -9.61
N ILE A 93 6.88 12.56 -10.60
CA ILE A 93 6.42 11.17 -10.60
C ILE A 93 7.56 10.21 -10.26
N GLY A 94 7.31 9.37 -9.26
CA GLY A 94 8.25 8.38 -8.77
C GLY A 94 9.30 8.96 -7.83
N THR A 95 9.87 8.09 -7.01
CA THR A 95 10.81 8.47 -5.93
C THR A 95 12.05 9.18 -6.45
N CYS A 96 12.49 8.88 -7.68
CA CYS A 96 13.58 9.61 -8.30
C CYS A 96 13.27 11.10 -8.49
N ALA A 97 12.08 11.43 -9.00
CA ALA A 97 11.68 12.82 -9.21
C ALA A 97 11.31 13.51 -7.90
N THR A 98 10.66 12.80 -6.98
CA THR A 98 10.17 13.41 -5.74
C THR A 98 11.29 13.61 -4.71
N TRP A 99 12.26 12.69 -4.62
CA TRP A 99 13.26 12.65 -3.55
C TRP A 99 14.71 12.45 -4.04
N GLY A 100 14.93 12.34 -5.35
CA GLY A 100 16.22 11.93 -5.94
C GLY A 100 16.36 10.40 -6.07
N GLY A 101 15.91 9.62 -5.08
CA GLY A 101 15.82 8.17 -5.15
C GLY A 101 17.16 7.44 -5.28
N ILE A 102 17.19 6.30 -5.98
CA ILE A 102 18.43 5.51 -6.16
C ILE A 102 19.57 6.34 -6.78
N PRO A 103 19.36 7.15 -7.83
CA PRO A 103 20.43 7.99 -8.38
C PRO A 103 21.05 8.97 -7.39
N SER A 104 20.30 9.41 -6.36
CA SER A 104 20.76 10.32 -5.32
C SER A 104 21.28 9.63 -4.06
N ALA A 105 21.44 8.31 -4.09
CA ALA A 105 21.97 7.54 -2.96
C ALA A 105 23.42 7.93 -2.62
N ASP A 106 23.92 7.48 -1.46
CA ASP A 106 25.29 7.75 -1.05
C ASP A 106 26.32 7.35 -2.13
N GLY A 107 27.28 8.25 -2.39
CA GLY A 107 28.21 8.14 -3.51
C GLY A 107 27.70 8.64 -4.87
N ASN A 108 26.54 9.31 -4.92
CA ASN A 108 25.95 9.94 -6.13
C ASN A 108 26.96 10.78 -6.94
N PRO A 109 27.39 10.32 -8.12
CA PRO A 109 28.39 11.02 -8.94
C PRO A 109 27.79 12.15 -9.78
N THR A 110 26.46 12.15 -9.96
CA THR A 110 25.74 13.10 -10.84
C THR A 110 25.23 14.33 -10.10
N GLY A 111 25.29 14.33 -8.77
CA GLY A 111 24.59 15.32 -7.95
C GLY A 111 23.07 15.27 -8.11
N ALA A 112 22.51 14.14 -8.58
CA ALA A 112 21.08 13.90 -8.69
C ALA A 112 20.30 14.33 -7.43
N MET A 113 19.18 15.01 -7.66
CA MET A 113 18.32 15.56 -6.61
C MET A 113 16.84 15.48 -7.02
N SER A 114 15.94 15.86 -6.11
CA SER A 114 14.52 15.95 -6.42
C SER A 114 14.17 17.19 -7.25
N VAL A 115 12.99 17.17 -7.87
CA VAL A 115 12.38 18.35 -8.51
C VAL A 115 12.18 19.49 -7.49
N MET A 116 11.82 19.17 -6.24
CA MET A 116 11.67 20.18 -5.20
C MET A 116 13.01 20.83 -4.79
N ASP A 117 14.08 20.03 -4.68
CA ASP A 117 15.41 20.57 -4.37
C ASP A 117 15.92 21.42 -5.53
N PHE A 118 15.65 21.00 -6.76
CA PHE A 118 16.06 21.73 -7.96
C PHE A 118 15.34 23.07 -8.15
N LEU A 119 14.00 23.09 -7.99
CA LEU A 119 13.19 24.30 -8.17
C LEU A 119 13.20 25.23 -6.95
N GLY A 120 13.45 24.67 -5.76
CA GLY A 120 13.56 25.41 -4.51
C GLY A 120 12.23 25.72 -3.84
N LYS A 121 12.32 26.16 -2.58
CA LYS A 121 11.17 26.36 -1.67
C LYS A 121 10.13 27.38 -2.17
N GLU A 122 10.61 28.43 -2.84
CA GLU A 122 9.78 29.54 -3.30
C GLU A 122 9.07 29.24 -4.63
N PHE A 123 9.41 28.12 -5.29
CA PHE A 123 8.80 27.73 -6.56
C PHE A 123 7.29 27.61 -6.45
N ARG A 124 6.57 28.23 -7.38
CA ARG A 124 5.15 28.02 -7.63
C ARG A 124 4.92 27.95 -9.14
N SER A 125 4.00 27.09 -9.55
CA SER A 125 3.48 27.07 -10.92
C SER A 125 2.72 28.37 -11.24
N ALA A 126 2.35 28.59 -12.50
CA ALA A 126 1.58 29.75 -12.93
C ALA A 126 0.22 29.89 -12.19
N PHE A 127 -0.29 28.81 -11.61
CA PHE A 127 -1.53 28.76 -10.84
C PHE A 127 -1.29 28.72 -9.32
N GLY A 128 -0.06 28.99 -8.87
CA GLY A 128 0.28 29.08 -7.45
C GLY A 128 0.48 27.74 -6.75
N LEU A 129 0.63 26.63 -7.50
CA LEU A 129 0.83 25.31 -6.91
C LEU A 129 2.31 25.02 -6.65
N PRO A 130 2.68 24.45 -5.49
CA PRO A 130 4.02 23.88 -5.32
C PRO A 130 4.19 22.60 -6.17
N VAL A 131 5.37 21.99 -6.12
CA VAL A 131 5.59 20.67 -6.73
C VAL A 131 4.66 19.64 -6.08
N ILE A 132 3.94 18.89 -6.90
CA ILE A 132 3.08 17.79 -6.46
C ILE A 132 3.90 16.49 -6.52
N ASN A 133 4.08 15.82 -5.38
CA ASN A 133 4.94 14.64 -5.28
C ASN A 133 4.14 13.34 -5.26
N ILE A 134 4.40 12.47 -6.22
CA ILE A 134 3.78 11.14 -6.31
C ILE A 134 4.89 10.08 -6.21
N PRO A 135 5.36 9.74 -5.00
CA PRO A 135 6.51 8.85 -4.84
C PRO A 135 6.17 7.36 -5.03
N GLY A 136 7.23 6.57 -5.15
CA GLY A 136 7.23 5.12 -5.34
C GLY A 136 8.25 4.70 -6.39
N CYS A 137 8.75 3.47 -6.33
CA CYS A 137 9.80 2.97 -7.23
C CYS A 137 9.43 1.59 -7.80
N ALA A 138 8.55 1.49 -8.79
CA ALA A 138 7.77 2.57 -9.41
C ALA A 138 6.54 2.99 -8.55
N PRO A 139 5.95 4.19 -8.75
CA PRO A 139 4.71 4.54 -8.10
C PRO A 139 3.56 3.62 -8.56
N GLN A 140 2.56 3.44 -7.70
CA GLN A 140 1.36 2.67 -8.06
C GLN A 140 0.60 3.45 -9.15
N GLY A 141 0.14 2.75 -10.20
CA GLY A 141 -0.43 3.38 -11.40
C GLY A 141 -1.71 4.19 -11.12
N ASP A 142 -2.66 3.61 -10.37
CA ASP A 142 -3.88 4.32 -9.94
C ASP A 142 -3.55 5.54 -9.08
N ASN A 143 -2.55 5.49 -8.20
CA ASN A 143 -2.14 6.65 -7.40
C ASN A 143 -1.74 7.82 -8.31
N PHE A 144 -1.01 7.55 -9.40
CA PHE A 144 -0.68 8.58 -10.38
C PHE A 144 -1.91 9.06 -11.14
N THR A 145 -2.69 8.15 -11.72
CA THR A 145 -3.87 8.50 -12.52
C THR A 145 -4.93 9.26 -11.72
N GLU A 146 -5.21 8.83 -10.49
CA GLU A 146 -6.13 9.52 -9.56
C GLU A 146 -5.64 10.93 -9.22
N THR A 147 -4.35 11.09 -8.96
CA THR A 147 -3.78 12.41 -8.64
C THR A 147 -3.86 13.34 -9.84
N VAL A 148 -3.46 12.88 -11.02
CA VAL A 148 -3.57 13.66 -12.27
C VAL A 148 -5.03 14.04 -12.54
N PHE A 149 -5.96 13.10 -12.38
CA PHE A 149 -7.38 13.36 -12.55
C PHE A 149 -7.89 14.43 -11.57
N ALA A 150 -7.56 14.33 -10.28
CA ALA A 150 -7.95 15.31 -9.27
C ALA A 150 -7.38 16.71 -9.54
N VAL A 151 -6.11 16.78 -9.95
CA VAL A 151 -5.46 18.05 -10.34
C VAL A 151 -6.13 18.64 -11.57
N LEU A 152 -6.46 17.85 -12.59
CA LEU A 152 -7.15 18.32 -13.78
C LEU A 152 -8.56 18.85 -13.46
N LEU A 153 -9.32 18.18 -12.58
CA LEU A 153 -10.61 18.69 -12.12
C LEU A 153 -10.48 20.05 -11.43
N PHE A 154 -9.48 20.21 -10.56
CA PHE A 154 -9.19 21.49 -9.92
C PHE A 154 -8.83 22.58 -10.94
N LEU A 155 -7.92 22.29 -11.88
CA LEU A 155 -7.51 23.25 -12.91
C LEU A 155 -8.65 23.67 -13.85
N GLN A 156 -9.68 22.83 -14.01
CA GLN A 156 -10.89 23.15 -14.76
C GLN A 156 -11.99 23.84 -13.92
N GLY A 157 -11.74 24.07 -12.62
CA GLY A 157 -12.73 24.65 -11.70
C GLY A 157 -13.90 23.71 -11.36
N LEU A 158 -13.77 22.42 -11.66
CA LEU A 158 -14.79 21.40 -11.42
C LEU A 158 -14.65 20.72 -10.04
N GLY A 159 -13.51 20.92 -9.37
CA GLY A 159 -13.23 20.34 -8.06
C GLY A 159 -12.39 21.26 -7.19
N PRO A 160 -12.33 20.98 -5.87
CA PRO A 160 -11.45 21.72 -4.97
C PRO A 160 -9.99 21.37 -5.21
N LEU A 161 -9.08 22.21 -4.72
CA LEU A 161 -7.66 21.86 -4.65
C LEU A 161 -7.48 20.57 -3.83
N PRO A 162 -6.81 19.53 -4.34
CA PRO A 162 -6.57 18.33 -3.57
C PRO A 162 -5.77 18.64 -2.30
N THR A 163 -6.03 17.89 -1.23
CA THR A 163 -5.27 18.03 0.01
C THR A 163 -3.92 17.33 -0.11
N PHE A 164 -2.86 18.02 0.27
CA PHE A 164 -1.50 17.48 0.32
C PHE A 164 -0.99 17.40 1.76
N ASP A 165 -0.10 16.45 2.02
CA ASP A 165 0.62 16.37 3.29
C ASP A 165 1.81 17.34 3.34
N GLU A 166 2.56 17.33 4.44
CA GLU A 166 3.72 18.20 4.67
C GLU A 166 4.87 18.00 3.68
N LEU A 167 4.86 16.90 2.91
CA LEU A 167 5.84 16.60 1.86
C LEU A 167 5.28 16.87 0.45
N GLY A 168 4.09 17.48 0.33
CA GLY A 168 3.46 17.74 -0.96
C GLY A 168 2.94 16.48 -1.65
N ARG A 169 2.70 15.39 -0.90
CA ARG A 169 2.10 14.17 -1.43
C ARG A 169 0.58 14.22 -1.29
N PRO A 170 -0.20 13.64 -2.23
CA PRO A 170 -1.65 13.49 -2.08
C PRO A 170 -2.03 12.84 -0.74
N ALA A 171 -2.64 13.59 0.17
CA ALA A 171 -2.82 13.14 1.55
C ALA A 171 -3.64 11.85 1.63
N TRP A 172 -4.69 11.69 0.81
CA TRP A 172 -5.52 10.49 0.81
C TRP A 172 -4.80 9.21 0.38
N LEU A 173 -3.65 9.32 -0.29
CA LEU A 173 -2.84 8.19 -0.74
C LEU A 173 -1.69 7.85 0.21
N PHE A 174 -1.16 8.85 0.93
CA PHE A 174 0.08 8.72 1.70
C PHE A 174 -0.06 9.03 3.20
N ASN A 175 -1.25 9.35 3.71
CA ASN A 175 -1.44 9.67 5.14
C ASN A 175 -1.34 8.45 6.07
N GLU A 176 -1.60 7.23 5.57
CA GLU A 176 -1.48 6.00 6.34
C GLU A 176 -0.13 5.31 6.10
N THR A 177 0.38 4.63 7.12
CA THR A 177 1.54 3.75 6.92
C THR A 177 1.13 2.44 6.29
N VAL A 178 2.07 1.79 5.62
CA VAL A 178 1.91 0.42 5.10
C VAL A 178 1.39 -0.52 6.17
N HIS A 179 1.88 -0.40 7.41
CA HIS A 179 1.47 -1.30 8.49
C HIS A 179 0.00 -1.17 8.88
N GLN A 180 -0.60 0.02 8.76
CA GLN A 180 -2.02 0.23 9.07
C GLN A 180 -2.96 -0.53 8.12
N GLY A 181 -2.53 -0.80 6.89
CA GLY A 181 -3.28 -1.59 5.90
C GLY A 181 -2.72 -3.00 5.65
N CYS A 182 -1.73 -3.45 6.42
CA CYS A 182 -1.00 -4.67 6.11
C CYS A 182 -1.84 -5.92 6.40
N ASN A 183 -1.97 -6.80 5.40
CA ASN A 183 -2.65 -8.09 5.53
C ASN A 183 -1.96 -9.06 6.51
N ARG A 184 -0.71 -8.78 6.91
CA ARG A 184 0.05 -9.54 7.91
C ARG A 184 0.05 -8.89 9.31
N ALA A 185 -0.73 -7.82 9.52
CA ALA A 185 -0.75 -7.08 10.79
C ALA A 185 -1.23 -7.94 11.98
N GLY A 186 -2.14 -8.90 11.76
CA GLY A 186 -2.58 -9.83 12.80
C GLY A 186 -1.45 -10.68 13.36
N TYR A 187 -0.51 -11.15 12.51
CA TYR A 187 0.68 -11.86 12.98
C TYR A 187 1.57 -10.96 13.84
N TYR A 188 1.74 -9.69 13.46
CA TYR A 188 2.51 -8.73 14.24
C TYR A 188 1.87 -8.47 15.61
N GLU A 189 0.55 -8.26 15.67
CA GLU A 189 -0.22 -8.10 16.92
C GLU A 189 -0.06 -9.31 17.84
N GLU A 190 -0.10 -10.51 17.25
CA GLU A 190 0.10 -11.75 17.96
C GLU A 190 1.58 -12.08 18.21
N GLY A 191 2.53 -11.22 17.85
CA GLY A 191 3.96 -11.48 18.08
C GLY A 191 4.50 -12.72 17.35
N LEU A 192 3.94 -13.03 16.18
CA LEU A 192 4.38 -14.07 15.26
C LEU A 192 5.14 -13.42 14.10
N PHE A 193 6.40 -13.79 13.95
CA PHE A 193 7.32 -13.17 13.00
C PHE A 193 7.96 -14.23 12.13
N ALA A 194 8.17 -13.88 10.86
CA ALA A 194 8.88 -14.72 9.91
C ALA A 194 10.36 -14.81 10.31
N HIS A 195 10.94 -16.00 10.14
CA HIS A 195 12.38 -16.22 10.33
C HIS A 195 13.09 -16.48 8.99
N HIS A 196 12.34 -16.94 7.99
CA HIS A 196 12.84 -17.22 6.65
C HIS A 196 11.98 -16.51 5.59
N TYR A 197 12.53 -16.33 4.41
CA TYR A 197 11.75 -15.88 3.26
C TYR A 197 10.76 -16.98 2.85
N GLY A 198 9.50 -16.59 2.61
CA GLY A 198 8.41 -17.52 2.28
C GLY A 198 7.47 -17.82 3.45
N ASP A 199 7.89 -17.54 4.68
CA ASP A 199 7.04 -17.66 5.86
C ASP A 199 5.79 -16.75 5.73
N PRO A 200 4.59 -17.22 6.13
CA PRO A 200 3.35 -16.45 6.03
C PRO A 200 3.24 -15.31 7.07
N GLU A 201 4.05 -15.35 8.13
CA GLU A 201 4.01 -14.42 9.27
C GLU A 201 4.53 -13.00 8.93
N CYS A 202 4.53 -12.10 9.91
CA CYS A 202 5.00 -10.73 9.73
C CYS A 202 6.51 -10.67 9.41
N LEU A 203 6.87 -9.90 8.38
CA LEU A 203 8.22 -9.80 7.82
C LEU A 203 9.14 -8.78 8.52
N VAL A 204 8.71 -8.19 9.64
CA VAL A 204 9.45 -7.07 10.28
C VAL A 204 10.86 -7.49 10.72
N GLU A 205 11.05 -8.73 11.18
CA GLU A 205 12.36 -9.21 11.64
C GLU A 205 13.31 -9.60 10.51
N ILE A 206 12.81 -9.70 9.28
CA ILE A 206 13.62 -9.93 8.07
C ILE A 206 13.75 -8.68 7.19
N GLY A 207 13.47 -7.50 7.75
CA GLY A 207 13.79 -6.21 7.12
C GLY A 207 12.60 -5.35 6.68
N CYS A 208 11.36 -5.72 7.00
CA CYS A 208 10.21 -4.92 6.58
C CYS A 208 10.10 -3.59 7.35
N TRP A 209 10.21 -2.46 6.64
CA TRP A 209 10.05 -1.09 7.15
C TRP A 209 8.60 -0.58 7.17
N GLY A 210 7.63 -1.44 6.82
CA GLY A 210 6.22 -1.06 6.71
C GLY A 210 5.63 -0.24 7.87
N PRO A 211 6.03 -0.44 9.15
CA PRO A 211 5.55 0.37 10.27
C PRO A 211 5.76 1.89 10.15
N VAL A 212 6.77 2.33 9.39
CA VAL A 212 7.15 3.76 9.29
C VAL A 212 7.09 4.31 7.87
N VAL A 213 6.53 3.55 6.93
CA VAL A 213 6.50 3.90 5.51
C VAL A 213 5.10 4.32 5.11
N ASN A 214 4.96 5.52 4.56
CA ASN A 214 3.72 6.02 3.97
C ASN A 214 3.52 5.44 2.57
N CYS A 215 2.65 4.45 2.42
CA CYS A 215 2.30 3.85 1.13
C CYS A 215 1.04 2.98 1.28
N ASN A 216 0.10 3.13 0.34
CA ASN A 216 -1.17 2.40 0.35
C ASN A 216 -1.13 1.04 -0.36
N ILE A 217 0.02 0.58 -0.88
CA ILE A 217 0.11 -0.59 -1.79
C ILE A 217 -0.51 -1.87 -1.23
N VAL A 218 -0.50 -2.08 0.08
CA VAL A 218 -1.10 -3.27 0.71
C VAL A 218 -2.61 -3.21 0.82
N LYS A 219 -3.17 -2.00 1.07
CA LYS A 219 -4.61 -1.77 1.16
C LYS A 219 -5.24 -1.69 -0.23
N ARG A 220 -4.48 -1.14 -1.20
CA ARG A 220 -4.89 -0.92 -2.58
C ARG A 220 -4.65 -2.12 -3.48
N GLY A 221 -3.57 -2.88 -3.26
CA GLY A 221 -3.00 -3.81 -4.22
C GLY A 221 -2.11 -3.10 -5.25
N ALA A 222 -1.20 -3.85 -5.89
CA ALA A 222 -0.26 -3.30 -6.87
C ALA A 222 -0.96 -3.01 -8.21
N ILE A 223 -1.72 -3.97 -8.74
CA ILE A 223 -2.44 -3.86 -10.02
C ILE A 223 -3.80 -4.52 -9.85
N ASN A 224 -4.90 -3.81 -10.14
CA ASN A 224 -6.28 -4.34 -10.05
C ASN A 224 -6.57 -5.04 -8.71
N HIS A 225 -6.13 -4.45 -7.60
CA HIS A 225 -6.23 -5.01 -6.24
C HIS A 225 -5.46 -6.32 -6.00
N LEU A 226 -4.56 -6.71 -6.90
CA LEU A 226 -3.72 -7.89 -6.78
C LEU A 226 -2.29 -7.53 -6.37
N GLY A 227 -1.68 -8.42 -5.60
CA GLY A 227 -0.28 -8.33 -5.20
C GLY A 227 0.02 -7.23 -4.19
N GLY A 228 1.18 -6.58 -4.35
CA GLY A 228 1.78 -5.70 -3.35
C GLY A 228 2.86 -6.43 -2.54
N CYS A 229 3.77 -5.67 -1.94
CA CYS A 229 5.02 -6.19 -1.39
C CYS A 229 4.79 -7.32 -0.36
N MET A 230 4.19 -6.99 0.78
CA MET A 230 3.99 -7.94 1.88
C MET A 230 2.98 -9.03 1.53
N ALA A 231 1.98 -8.73 0.69
CA ALA A 231 1.05 -9.73 0.21
C ALA A 231 1.78 -10.84 -0.56
N ALA A 232 2.80 -10.48 -1.35
CA ALA A 232 3.67 -11.41 -2.07
C ALA A 232 4.87 -11.93 -1.26
N GLY A 233 5.00 -11.57 0.01
CA GLY A 233 6.12 -12.00 0.86
C GLY A 233 7.40 -11.16 0.74
N GLY A 234 7.36 -10.03 0.03
CA GLY A 234 8.46 -9.08 -0.05
C GLY A 234 8.44 -8.08 1.11
N PRO A 235 9.54 -7.91 1.88
CA PRO A 235 9.61 -6.89 2.91
C PRO A 235 9.52 -5.48 2.30
N CYS A 236 8.85 -4.56 2.98
CA CYS A 236 8.78 -3.17 2.55
C CYS A 236 10.17 -2.52 2.67
N ILE A 237 10.68 -2.03 1.54
CA ILE A 237 11.99 -1.34 1.46
C ILE A 237 11.89 0.18 1.56
N ALA A 238 10.71 0.70 1.93
CA ALA A 238 10.45 2.14 2.06
C ALA A 238 10.59 2.95 0.76
N CYS A 239 10.30 2.35 -0.41
CA CYS A 239 10.56 2.98 -1.70
C CYS A 239 9.77 4.27 -1.99
N THR A 240 8.81 4.67 -1.16
CA THR A 240 8.05 5.93 -1.26
C THR A 240 8.59 7.05 -0.37
N MET A 241 9.58 6.76 0.48
CA MET A 241 10.06 7.68 1.52
C MET A 241 11.25 8.52 1.04
N PRO A 242 11.42 9.77 1.53
CA PRO A 242 12.55 10.62 1.16
C PRO A 242 13.93 10.05 1.50
N GLY A 243 14.01 9.19 2.53
CA GLY A 243 15.26 8.57 2.93
C GLY A 243 15.70 7.36 2.09
N PHE A 244 14.94 6.99 1.06
CA PHE A 244 15.23 5.83 0.24
C PHE A 244 16.34 6.13 -0.78
N PRO A 245 17.37 5.26 -0.89
CA PRO A 245 17.53 3.97 -0.22
C PRO A 245 18.29 4.03 1.12
N ASP A 246 19.13 5.05 1.34
CA ASP A 246 20.23 4.99 2.32
C ASP A 246 19.75 4.78 3.76
N LYS A 247 18.69 5.47 4.19
CA LYS A 247 18.16 5.37 5.57
C LYS A 247 17.55 4.01 5.89
N PHE A 248 17.29 3.19 4.87
CA PHE A 248 16.60 1.91 4.98
C PHE A 248 17.52 0.73 4.63
N SER A 249 18.76 1.02 4.22
CA SER A 249 19.79 0.03 3.93
C SER A 249 20.51 -0.43 5.22
N PRO A 250 20.97 -1.70 5.30
CA PRO A 250 20.68 -2.80 4.39
C PRO A 250 19.23 -3.30 4.55
N PHE A 251 18.53 -3.50 3.43
CA PHE A 251 17.08 -3.77 3.41
C PHE A 251 16.63 -5.04 4.14
N TYR A 252 17.49 -6.04 4.25
CA TYR A 252 17.15 -7.36 4.79
C TYR A 252 17.58 -7.54 6.25
N LYS A 253 17.85 -6.43 6.94
CA LYS A 253 18.13 -6.42 8.37
C LYS A 253 16.94 -5.81 9.10
N ALA A 254 16.52 -6.45 10.20
CA ALA A 254 15.45 -5.92 11.04
C ALA A 254 15.66 -4.43 11.35
N PRO A 255 14.64 -3.57 11.15
CA PRO A 255 14.74 -2.16 11.51
C PRO A 255 15.02 -2.02 13.01
N PRO A 256 15.98 -1.17 13.43
CA PRO A 256 16.39 -1.09 14.83
C PRO A 256 15.25 -0.65 15.75
N GLY A 257 14.37 0.25 15.28
CA GLY A 257 13.18 0.67 16.03
C GLY A 257 12.12 -0.43 16.22
N GLY A 258 12.21 -1.54 15.48
CA GLY A 258 11.29 -2.67 15.59
C GLY A 258 11.52 -3.55 16.81
N ILE A 259 12.76 -3.63 17.33
CA ILE A 259 13.18 -4.66 18.31
C ILE A 259 12.36 -4.61 19.61
N LEU A 260 12.13 -3.40 20.14
CA LEU A 260 11.33 -3.23 21.36
C LEU A 260 9.88 -3.67 21.13
N SER A 261 9.29 -3.21 20.02
CA SER A 261 7.91 -3.51 19.68
C SER A 261 7.68 -5.00 19.42
N THR A 262 8.57 -5.68 18.70
CA THR A 262 8.45 -7.13 18.46
C THR A 262 8.56 -7.93 19.75
N THR A 263 9.44 -7.53 20.67
CA THR A 263 9.58 -8.15 21.99
C THR A 263 8.30 -8.01 22.82
N MET A 264 7.70 -6.82 22.85
CA MET A 264 6.43 -6.57 23.54
C MET A 264 5.26 -7.36 22.92
N SER A 265 5.19 -7.39 21.59
CA SER A 265 4.18 -8.16 20.86
C SER A 265 4.29 -9.66 21.13
N ARG A 266 5.49 -10.23 21.27
CA ARG A 266 5.66 -11.65 21.66
C ARG A 266 5.03 -11.94 23.02
N GLY A 267 5.30 -11.09 24.01
CA GLY A 267 4.77 -11.25 25.37
C GLY A 267 3.25 -11.18 25.40
N THR A 268 2.70 -10.13 24.78
CA THR A 268 1.25 -9.92 24.67
C THR A 268 0.58 -11.05 23.87
N GLY A 269 1.17 -11.40 22.73
CA GLY A 269 0.70 -12.45 21.84
C GLY A 269 0.68 -13.83 22.49
N ALA A 270 1.65 -14.18 23.34
CA ALA A 270 1.65 -15.46 24.05
C ALA A 270 0.38 -15.66 24.91
N VAL A 271 -0.14 -14.58 25.50
CA VAL A 271 -1.38 -14.59 26.28
C VAL A 271 -2.60 -14.56 25.35
N ILE A 272 -2.64 -13.59 24.43
CA ILE A 272 -3.80 -13.36 23.54
C ILE A 272 -4.08 -14.60 22.67
N ARG A 273 -3.06 -15.23 22.07
CA ARG A 273 -3.23 -16.43 21.25
C ARG A 273 -3.86 -17.57 22.04
N ARG A 274 -3.47 -17.75 23.31
CA ARG A 274 -4.05 -18.81 24.16
C ARG A 274 -5.53 -18.54 24.44
N LEU A 275 -5.89 -17.30 24.74
CA LEU A 275 -7.28 -16.90 24.97
C LEU A 275 -8.12 -17.04 23.68
N ARG A 276 -7.62 -16.53 22.54
CA ARG A 276 -8.26 -16.68 21.22
C ARG A 276 -8.46 -18.14 20.86
N ARG A 277 -7.47 -19.01 21.10
CA ARG A 277 -7.58 -20.45 20.84
C ARG A 277 -8.66 -21.11 21.70
N LEU A 278 -8.81 -20.72 22.97
CA LEU A 278 -9.86 -21.24 23.84
C LEU A 278 -11.25 -20.82 23.33
N SER A 279 -11.42 -19.53 23.00
CA SER A 279 -12.66 -19.03 22.42
C SER A 279 -12.96 -19.66 21.06
N ASN A 280 -11.95 -19.86 20.22
CA ASN A 280 -12.08 -20.51 18.91
C ASN A 280 -12.46 -21.99 19.03
N LYS A 281 -11.85 -22.73 19.97
CA LYS A 281 -12.26 -24.12 20.28
C LYS A 281 -13.72 -24.18 20.73
N HIS A 282 -14.18 -23.21 21.52
CA HIS A 282 -15.58 -23.13 21.93
C HIS A 282 -16.51 -22.78 20.75
N ALA A 283 -16.12 -21.81 19.92
CA ALA A 283 -16.92 -21.36 18.77
C ALA A 283 -17.02 -22.41 17.64
N ASN A 284 -16.02 -23.28 17.49
CA ASN A 284 -16.01 -24.38 16.52
C ASN A 284 -16.74 -25.65 17.02
N ARG A 285 -17.68 -25.50 17.96
CA ARG A 285 -18.54 -26.58 18.45
C ARG A 285 -20.01 -26.24 18.19
N GLU A 286 -20.71 -27.19 17.58
CA GLU A 286 -22.15 -27.10 17.38
C GLU A 286 -22.91 -27.45 18.67
N VAL A 287 -24.04 -26.78 18.89
CA VAL A 287 -24.87 -26.97 20.09
C VAL A 287 -25.33 -28.43 20.25
N ARG A 288 -25.60 -29.12 19.13
CA ARG A 288 -25.95 -30.55 19.15
C ARG A 288 -24.79 -31.43 19.61
N TRP A 289 -23.55 -31.14 19.20
CA TRP A 289 -22.39 -31.96 19.58
C TRP A 289 -22.06 -31.82 21.06
N ASP A 290 -22.40 -30.69 21.67
CA ASP A 290 -22.30 -30.52 23.12
C ASP A 290 -23.33 -31.35 23.89
N LYS A 291 -24.55 -31.52 23.33
CA LYS A 291 -25.59 -32.39 23.92
C LYS A 291 -25.31 -33.87 23.71
N LEU A 292 -24.81 -34.22 22.53
CA LEU A 292 -24.58 -35.60 22.11
C LEU A 292 -23.19 -36.11 22.49
N GLU A 293 -22.32 -35.23 22.99
CA GLU A 293 -20.93 -35.48 23.38
C GLU A 293 -20.02 -36.08 22.27
N HIS A 294 -20.49 -36.13 21.02
CA HIS A 294 -19.75 -36.63 19.87
C HIS A 294 -19.94 -35.76 18.62
N VAL A 295 -18.97 -35.83 17.70
CA VAL A 295 -19.04 -35.18 16.38
C VAL A 295 -19.58 -36.21 15.39
N PRO A 296 -20.63 -35.88 14.60
CA PRO A 296 -21.26 -36.81 13.68
C PRO A 296 -20.47 -37.03 12.37
N SER A 297 -19.21 -36.59 12.28
CA SER A 297 -18.38 -36.67 11.07
C SER A 297 -17.27 -37.69 11.25
N GLY A 298 -17.13 -38.61 10.29
CA GLY A 298 -16.01 -39.56 10.24
C GLY A 298 -14.63 -38.91 10.00
N TRP A 299 -14.61 -37.63 9.60
CA TRP A 299 -13.40 -36.84 9.37
C TRP A 299 -13.18 -35.75 10.44
N GLY A 300 -14.22 -35.44 11.21
CA GLY A 300 -14.23 -34.34 12.17
C GLY A 300 -13.70 -34.77 13.54
N HIS A 301 -12.47 -34.39 13.87
CA HIS A 301 -11.89 -34.65 15.18
C HIS A 301 -12.05 -33.43 16.10
N VAL A 302 -13.21 -33.29 16.75
CA VAL A 302 -13.38 -32.28 17.81
C VAL A 302 -13.25 -32.95 19.17
N GLU A 303 -12.29 -32.50 19.97
CA GLU A 303 -12.05 -33.01 21.32
C GLU A 303 -13.32 -32.91 22.18
N ALA A 304 -13.62 -33.97 22.93
CA ALA A 304 -14.67 -33.96 23.93
C ALA A 304 -14.40 -32.89 24.99
N GLN A 305 -15.45 -32.24 25.50
CA GLN A 305 -15.28 -31.19 26.49
C GLN A 305 -14.81 -31.78 27.82
N THR A 306 -13.66 -31.33 28.31
CA THR A 306 -13.21 -31.64 29.66
C THR A 306 -14.10 -30.95 30.70
N PRO A 307 -14.18 -31.47 31.94
CA PRO A 307 -14.97 -30.84 33.00
C PRO A 307 -14.63 -29.35 33.23
N GLY A 308 -13.34 -29.00 33.11
CA GLY A 308 -12.89 -27.61 33.20
C GLY A 308 -13.40 -26.71 32.07
N LEU A 309 -13.48 -27.24 30.84
CA LEU A 309 -14.04 -26.51 29.69
C LEU A 309 -15.55 -26.30 29.83
N LYS A 310 -16.29 -27.32 30.30
CA LYS A 310 -17.73 -27.21 30.60
C LYS A 310 -18.01 -26.11 31.64
N LEU A 311 -17.17 -26.02 32.68
CA LEU A 311 -17.27 -24.96 33.69
C LEU A 311 -16.98 -23.57 33.11
N MET A 312 -15.90 -23.42 32.34
CA MET A 312 -15.59 -22.14 31.70
C MET A 312 -16.69 -21.69 30.74
N GLU A 313 -17.25 -22.62 29.96
CA GLU A 313 -18.35 -22.35 29.05
C GLU A 313 -19.59 -21.85 29.79
N PHE A 314 -19.93 -22.45 30.94
CA PHE A 314 -21.04 -21.98 31.77
C PHE A 314 -20.86 -20.50 32.15
N PHE A 315 -19.67 -20.11 32.61
CA PHE A 315 -19.36 -18.71 32.94
C PHE A 315 -19.31 -17.82 31.71
N TYR A 316 -18.73 -18.29 30.60
CA TYR A 316 -18.67 -17.56 29.33
C TYR A 316 -20.07 -17.26 28.79
N LYS A 317 -20.97 -18.24 28.74
CA LYS A 317 -22.37 -18.07 28.35
C LYS A 317 -23.12 -17.13 29.29
N LYS A 318 -22.87 -17.23 30.60
CA LYS A 318 -23.48 -16.32 31.58
C LYS A 318 -23.04 -14.87 31.36
N TRP A 319 -21.76 -14.65 31.05
CA TRP A 319 -21.21 -13.32 30.77
C TRP A 319 -21.63 -12.78 29.40
N GLN A 320 -21.61 -13.62 28.36
CA GLN A 320 -22.04 -13.26 26.99
C GLN A 320 -23.50 -12.78 26.94
N HIS A 321 -24.38 -13.37 27.76
CA HIS A 321 -25.78 -12.98 27.86
C HIS A 321 -26.05 -12.05 29.05
N TRP A 322 -25.00 -11.52 29.69
CA TRP A 322 -25.19 -10.56 30.76
C TRP A 322 -25.76 -9.26 30.19
N GLY A 323 -26.95 -8.87 30.65
CA GLY A 323 -27.68 -7.71 30.12
C GLY A 323 -28.39 -7.95 28.79
N ALA A 324 -28.32 -9.15 28.20
CA ALA A 324 -28.97 -9.49 26.93
C ALA A 324 -29.80 -10.77 27.04
N ARG A 325 -30.94 -10.83 26.32
CA ARG A 325 -31.77 -12.04 26.29
C ARG A 325 -31.03 -13.15 25.54
N LYS A 326 -30.79 -14.28 26.21
CA LYS A 326 -30.26 -15.50 25.57
C LYS A 326 -31.25 -15.99 24.49
N PRO A 327 -30.79 -16.33 23.27
CA PRO A 327 -31.61 -17.00 22.27
C PRO A 327 -32.14 -18.34 22.80
N GLY A 328 -33.45 -18.59 22.69
CA GLY A 328 -34.11 -19.78 23.21
C GLY A 328 -35.23 -19.48 24.21
N ARG A 329 -35.80 -20.54 24.80
CA ARG A 329 -36.92 -20.46 25.75
C ARG A 329 -36.47 -20.04 27.15
N ARG A 330 -37.38 -19.44 27.92
CA ARG A 330 -37.23 -19.34 29.38
C ARG A 330 -37.45 -20.71 30.01
N ALA A 331 -36.82 -20.94 31.17
CA ALA A 331 -37.21 -22.07 32.02
C ALA A 331 -38.68 -21.88 32.44
N GLY A 332 -39.56 -22.81 32.03
CA GLY A 332 -41.00 -22.77 32.33
C GLY A 332 -41.93 -22.19 31.26
N GLU A 333 -41.44 -21.82 30.07
CA GLU A 333 -42.33 -21.47 28.94
C GLU A 333 -42.83 -22.73 28.21
N GLU A 334 -44.16 -22.97 28.20
CA GLU A 334 -44.82 -24.00 27.38
C GLU A 334 -44.85 -23.61 25.88
N GLU A 335 -44.79 -24.62 25.01
CA GLU A 335 -44.72 -24.46 23.55
C GLU A 335 -46.04 -24.01 22.92
N ARG A 336 -45.99 -22.92 22.14
CA ARG A 336 -47.04 -22.64 21.15
C ARG A 336 -46.44 -22.18 19.83
N PHE A 337 -46.12 -23.15 18.98
CA PHE A 337 -46.05 -22.92 17.54
C PHE A 337 -46.56 -24.17 16.82
N TRP A 338 -47.79 -24.10 16.31
CA TRP A 338 -48.46 -25.12 15.49
C TRP A 338 -48.60 -26.53 16.07
N GLY A 339 -48.50 -26.71 17.39
CA GLY A 339 -48.81 -27.99 18.04
C GLY A 339 -47.81 -29.11 17.81
N VAL A 340 -46.56 -28.80 17.45
CA VAL A 340 -45.49 -29.80 17.26
C VAL A 340 -44.32 -29.49 18.18
N GLU A 341 -43.83 -30.52 18.89
CA GLU A 341 -42.65 -30.44 19.76
C GLU A 341 -41.39 -30.06 18.95
N ARG A 342 -40.65 -29.05 19.42
CA ARG A 342 -39.33 -28.73 18.84
C ARG A 342 -38.23 -29.50 19.57
N PRO A 343 -37.16 -29.92 18.87
CA PRO A 343 -36.10 -30.70 19.47
C PRO A 343 -35.37 -29.92 20.57
N GLY A 344 -35.31 -30.51 21.78
CA GLY A 344 -34.83 -29.89 23.01
C GLY A 344 -34.09 -30.85 23.95
N VAL A 345 -34.51 -32.11 24.05
CA VAL A 345 -33.81 -33.16 24.81
C VAL A 345 -32.86 -33.96 23.91
N PRO A 346 -31.80 -34.59 24.45
CA PRO A 346 -30.82 -35.34 23.63
C PRO A 346 -31.45 -36.33 22.64
N SER A 347 -32.55 -37.00 23.03
CA SER A 347 -33.31 -37.93 22.19
C SER A 347 -33.96 -37.29 20.97
N ASP A 348 -34.20 -35.97 20.96
CA ASP A 348 -34.80 -35.28 19.80
C ASP A 348 -33.77 -34.93 18.71
N TYR A 349 -32.48 -35.06 19.03
CA TYR A 349 -31.38 -34.80 18.10
C TYR A 349 -30.75 -36.09 17.56
N ILE A 350 -31.12 -37.24 18.13
CA ILE A 350 -30.69 -38.57 17.71
C ILE A 350 -31.90 -39.22 17.06
N ASP A 351 -31.96 -39.18 15.73
CA ASP A 351 -32.87 -40.06 15.01
C ASP A 351 -32.19 -41.44 14.90
N SER A 352 -32.55 -42.35 15.81
CA SER A 352 -32.04 -43.73 15.78
C SER A 352 -32.54 -44.51 14.55
N SER A 353 -33.57 -44.03 13.84
CA SER A 353 -34.08 -44.69 12.63
C SER A 353 -33.12 -44.61 11.44
N VAL A 354 -32.16 -43.67 11.45
CA VAL A 354 -31.13 -43.55 10.39
C VAL A 354 -29.92 -44.47 10.66
N ALA A 355 -29.71 -44.88 11.92
CA ALA A 355 -28.69 -45.86 12.28
C ALA A 355 -29.20 -47.30 12.12
N GLU A 356 -30.50 -47.52 12.28
CA GLU A 356 -31.19 -48.80 12.11
C GLU A 356 -31.86 -48.88 10.73
N GLY A 357 -31.10 -48.95 9.63
CA GLY A 357 -31.77 -49.13 8.34
C GLY A 357 -30.96 -49.00 7.06
N TYR A 358 -30.00 -49.89 6.83
CA TYR A 358 -29.88 -50.52 5.51
C TYR A 358 -29.57 -52.01 5.74
N PRO A 359 -30.41 -52.94 5.27
CA PRO A 359 -30.03 -54.34 5.20
C PRO A 359 -28.77 -54.45 4.34
N ASP A 360 -27.74 -55.11 4.86
CA ASP A 360 -26.54 -55.46 4.10
C ASP A 360 -26.91 -56.54 3.08
N ASP A 361 -27.37 -56.13 1.89
CA ASP A 361 -27.60 -57.00 0.74
C ASP A 361 -26.29 -57.37 0.02
N ARG A 362 -25.26 -57.75 0.78
CA ARG A 362 -24.06 -58.43 0.24
C ARG A 362 -23.93 -59.81 0.86
N ARG A 363 -24.58 -60.79 0.22
CA ARG A 363 -24.18 -62.19 0.23
C ARG A 363 -23.42 -62.54 -1.04
#